data_AF-A0A2M9ZNE3-F1
#
_entry.id   AF-A0A2M9ZNE3-F1
#
_cell.length_a   1.000
_cell.length_b   1.000
_cell.length_c   1.000
_cell.angle_alpha   90.00
_cell.angle_beta   90.00
_cell.angle_gamma   90.00
#
_symmetry.space_group_name_H-M   'P 1'
#
loop_
_entity.id
_entity.type
_entity.pdbx_description
1 polymer ?
#
loop_
_entity_poly.entity_id
_entity_poly.type
_entity_poly.pdbx_seq_one_letter_code
_entity_poly.pdbx_strand_id
1 'polypeptide(L)'
;MKSEDSKKKLINRIHRIKGQLDAIEKGLLSDSADCEKTLLLLKASNQALKKFGEAYVQEFLGNCIASRKNQNLLETNLRKAIKAAFTL
;
A
#
# COMPACT_ATOMS: atom_id res chain seq x y z
N MET A 1 23.19 -0.06 2.87
CA MET A 1 22.57 1.20 2.37
C MET A 1 21.29 1.02 1.55
N LYS A 2 20.96 -0.17 0.99
CA LYS A 2 19.71 -0.38 0.20
C LYS A 2 18.40 -0.32 1.00
N SER A 3 18.38 -0.66 2.29
CA SER A 3 17.12 -0.78 3.05
C SER A 3 16.49 0.55 3.48
N GLU A 4 17.28 1.58 3.76
CA GLU A 4 16.77 2.89 4.18
C GLU A 4 16.06 3.63 3.02
N ASP A 5 16.57 3.48 1.79
CA ASP A 5 15.93 4.09 0.61
C ASP A 5 14.60 3.42 0.25
N SER A 6 14.50 2.09 0.42
CA SER A 6 13.24 1.34 0.26
C SER A 6 12.19 1.71 1.32
N LYS A 7 12.59 1.85 2.59
CA LYS A 7 11.68 2.32 3.65
C LYS A 7 11.13 3.71 3.33
N LYS A 8 12.00 4.64 2.93
CA LYS A 8 11.60 6.01 2.56
C LYS A 8 10.58 6.02 1.42
N LYS A 9 10.77 5.17 0.40
CA LYS A 9 9.80 5.03 -0.71
C LYS A 9 8.44 4.51 -0.23
N LEU A 10 8.42 3.52 0.66
CA LEU A 10 7.18 3.01 1.24
C LEU A 10 6.46 4.06 2.09
N ILE A 11 7.20 4.82 2.90
CA ILE A 11 6.65 5.94 3.70
C ILE A 11 6.04 7.00 2.79
N ASN A 12 6.73 7.40 1.72
CA ASN A 12 6.21 8.38 0.76
C ASN A 12 4.90 7.90 0.10
N ARG A 13 4.80 6.60 -0.22
CA ARG A 13 3.55 6.00 -0.74
C ARG A 13 2.42 6.11 0.29
N ILE A 14 2.67 5.82 1.57
CA ILE A 14 1.69 5.99 2.64
C ILE A 14 1.25 7.45 2.76
N HIS A 15 2.17 8.40 2.77
CA HIS A 15 1.82 9.83 2.86
C HIS A 15 0.91 10.27 1.72
N ARG A 16 1.16 9.78 0.50
CA ARG A 16 0.26 10.04 -0.63
C ARG A 16 -1.14 9.45 -0.40
N ILE A 17 -1.23 8.20 0.06
CA ILE A 17 -2.53 7.56 0.36
C ILE A 17 -3.28 8.36 1.42
N LYS A 18 -2.61 8.78 2.51
CA LYS A 18 -3.21 9.62 3.56
C LYS A 18 -3.81 10.90 2.98
N GLY A 19 -3.06 11.63 2.15
CA GLY A 19 -3.58 12.85 1.51
C GLY A 19 -4.80 12.60 0.61
N GLN A 20 -4.92 11.42 -0.01
CA GLN A 20 -6.12 11.05 -0.76
C GLN A 20 -7.31 10.74 0.16
N LEU A 21 -7.08 10.07 1.29
CA LEU A 21 -8.11 9.80 2.30
C LEU A 21 -8.60 11.10 2.95
N ASP A 22 -7.70 12.00 3.32
CA ASP A 22 -8.03 13.32 3.86
C ASP A 22 -8.89 14.13 2.87
N ALA A 23 -8.60 14.02 1.56
CA ALA A 23 -9.39 14.69 0.53
C ALA A 23 -10.81 14.11 0.40
N ILE A 24 -10.96 12.79 0.55
CA ILE A 24 -12.27 12.12 0.57
C ILE A 24 -13.07 12.55 1.80
N GLU A 25 -12.46 12.54 2.99
CA GLU A 25 -13.09 13.00 4.23
C GLU A 25 -13.58 14.45 4.12
N LYS A 26 -12.74 15.35 3.61
CA LYS A 26 -13.13 16.74 3.35
C LYS A 26 -14.28 16.86 2.34
N GLY A 27 -14.31 15.99 1.33
CA GLY A 27 -15.41 15.94 0.37
C GLY A 27 -16.74 15.55 1.01
N LEU A 28 -16.72 14.60 1.95
CA LEU A 28 -17.92 14.16 2.68
C LEU A 28 -18.47 15.22 3.66
N LEU A 29 -17.59 16.05 4.22
CA LEU A 29 -17.96 17.13 5.14
C LEU A 29 -18.40 18.41 4.41
N SER A 30 -18.35 18.43 3.08
CA SER A 30 -18.73 19.61 2.28
C SER A 30 -20.22 19.57 1.92
N ASP A 31 -20.92 20.68 2.14
CA ASP A 31 -22.32 20.86 1.72
C ASP A 31 -22.51 20.88 0.19
N SER A 32 -21.41 20.97 -0.57
CA SER A 32 -21.35 20.93 -2.04
C SER A 32 -20.51 19.75 -2.52
N ALA A 33 -20.73 18.56 -1.95
CA ALA A 33 -19.95 17.38 -2.27
C ALA A 33 -20.09 16.99 -3.75
N ASP A 34 -18.97 17.03 -4.48
CA ASP A 34 -18.87 16.46 -5.82
C ASP A 34 -18.69 14.94 -5.71
N CYS A 35 -19.80 14.22 -5.88
CA CYS A 35 -19.86 12.76 -5.79
C CYS A 35 -18.95 12.08 -6.83
N GLU A 36 -18.85 12.63 -8.05
CA GLU A 36 -18.01 12.07 -9.10
C GLU A 36 -16.54 12.19 -8.72
N LYS A 37 -16.11 13.38 -8.28
CA LYS A 37 -14.74 13.61 -7.80
C LYS A 37 -14.41 12.72 -6.60
N THR A 38 -15.34 12.56 -5.68
CA THR A 38 -15.15 11.69 -4.50
C THR A 38 -15.01 10.23 -4.91
N LEU A 39 -15.80 9.76 -5.88
CA LEU A 39 -15.70 8.41 -6.43
C LEU A 39 -14.36 8.17 -7.16
N LEU A 40 -13.88 9.15 -7.91
CA LEU A 40 -12.57 9.10 -8.57
C LEU A 40 -11.43 9.03 -7.53
N LEU A 41 -11.51 9.81 -6.45
CA LEU A 41 -10.54 9.75 -5.36
C LEU A 41 -10.58 8.39 -4.66
N LEU A 42 -11.76 7.83 -4.36
CA LEU A 42 -11.91 6.50 -3.79
C LEU A 42 -11.23 5.43 -4.66
N LYS A 43 -11.48 5.45 -5.97
CA LYS A 43 -10.83 4.55 -6.93
C LYS A 43 -9.31 4.71 -6.91
N ALA A 44 -8.82 5.95 -6.92
CA ALA A 44 -7.39 6.24 -6.90
C ALA A 44 -6.71 5.78 -5.59
N SER A 45 -7.35 6.00 -4.44
CA SER A 45 -6.89 5.54 -3.13
C SER A 45 -6.81 4.03 -3.05
N ASN A 46 -7.84 3.33 -3.54
CA ASN A 46 -7.85 1.87 -3.59
C ASN A 46 -6.70 1.32 -4.45
N GLN A 47 -6.49 1.89 -5.64
CA GLN A 47 -5.38 1.48 -6.50
C GLN A 47 -4.02 1.78 -5.88
N ALA A 48 -3.87 2.93 -5.22
CA ALA A 48 -2.64 3.28 -4.52
C ALA A 48 -2.34 2.32 -3.36
N LEU A 49 -3.36 1.90 -2.61
CA LEU A 49 -3.23 0.93 -1.52
C LEU A 49 -2.80 -0.45 -2.04
N LYS A 50 -3.39 -0.93 -3.15
CA LYS A 50 -2.95 -2.18 -3.81
C LYS A 50 -1.47 -2.11 -4.22
N LYS A 51 -1.06 -1.01 -4.87
CA LYS A 51 0.34 -0.79 -5.28
C LYS A 51 1.30 -0.64 -4.11
N PHE A 52 0.84 -0.08 -3.00
CA PHE A 52 1.61 -0.09 -1.76
C PHE A 52 1.81 -1.51 -1.23
N GLY A 53 0.76 -2.33 -1.17
CA GLY A 53 0.83 -3.73 -0.74
C GLY A 53 1.82 -4.55 -1.58
N GLU A 54 1.75 -4.43 -2.92
CA GLU A 54 2.71 -5.04 -3.83
C GLU A 54 4.17 -4.64 -3.50
N ALA A 55 4.42 -3.33 -3.34
CA ALA A 55 5.75 -2.80 -3.05
C ALA A 55 6.26 -3.25 -1.67
N TYR A 56 5.39 -3.27 -0.64
CA TYR A 56 5.75 -3.72 0.70
C TYR A 56 6.23 -5.18 0.71
N VAL A 57 5.53 -6.06 -0.02
CA VAL A 57 5.90 -7.48 -0.14
C VAL A 57 7.24 -7.67 -0.86
N GLN A 58 7.45 -6.90 -1.93
CA GLN A 58 8.66 -7.00 -2.73
C GLN A 58 9.88 -6.44 -1.98
N GLU A 59 9.75 -5.27 -1.38
CA GLU A 59 10.86 -4.47 -0.86
C GLU A 59 11.13 -4.69 0.64
N PHE A 60 10.11 -5.00 1.43
CA PHE A 60 10.23 -5.01 2.90
C PHE A 60 9.97 -6.38 3.52
N LEU A 61 8.97 -7.13 3.04
CA LEU A 61 8.64 -8.44 3.60
C LEU A 61 9.79 -9.44 3.46
N GLY A 62 10.54 -9.41 2.35
CA GLY A 62 11.73 -10.23 2.16
C GLY A 62 12.82 -9.95 3.22
N ASN A 63 13.03 -8.67 3.55
CA ASN A 63 13.96 -8.28 4.61
C ASN A 63 13.47 -8.70 6.02
N CYS A 64 12.14 -8.62 6.25
CA CYS A 64 11.53 -9.06 7.50
C CYS A 64 11.69 -10.57 7.72
N ILE A 65 11.48 -11.38 6.67
CA ILE A 65 11.57 -12.84 6.74
C ILE A 65 13.03 -13.32 6.76
N ALA A 66 13.92 -12.70 5.97
CA ALA A 66 15.37 -12.95 5.98
C ALA A 66 16.02 -12.84 7.37
N SER A 67 15.47 -11.99 8.24
CA SER A 67 15.97 -11.80 9.60
C SER A 67 15.58 -12.91 10.59
N ARG A 68 14.67 -13.84 10.24
CA ARG A 68 14.22 -14.93 11.12
C ARG A 68 14.79 -16.29 10.65
N LYS A 69 15.51 -16.97 11.56
CA LYS A 69 16.30 -18.21 11.35
C LYS A 69 15.56 -19.48 10.86
N ASN A 70 14.27 -19.45 10.53
CA ASN A 70 13.52 -20.65 10.12
C ASN A 70 12.85 -20.40 8.77
N GLN A 71 13.57 -20.73 7.69
CA GLN A 71 13.24 -20.31 6.32
C GLN A 71 13.10 -21.52 5.40
N ASN A 72 11.99 -21.56 4.65
CA ASN A 72 11.93 -21.96 3.23
C ASN A 72 10.47 -22.25 2.82
N LEU A 73 9.66 -22.86 3.69
CA LEU A 73 8.28 -23.22 3.34
C LEU A 73 7.27 -22.07 3.52
N LEU A 74 7.45 -21.25 4.56
CA LEU A 74 6.51 -20.18 4.90
C LEU A 74 6.59 -18.99 3.93
N GLU A 75 7.79 -18.66 3.45
CA GLU A 75 8.04 -17.47 2.65
C GLU A 75 7.35 -17.52 1.28
N THR A 76 7.36 -18.68 0.63
CA THR A 76 6.85 -18.83 -0.74
C THR A 76 5.33 -18.78 -0.81
N ASN A 77 4.66 -19.50 0.11
CA ASN A 77 3.20 -19.53 0.16
C ASN A 77 2.62 -18.19 0.63
N LEU A 78 3.28 -17.55 1.60
CA LEU A 78 2.88 -16.23 2.09
C LEU A 78 3.08 -15.16 1.00
N ARG A 79 4.22 -15.16 0.27
CA ARG A 79 4.42 -14.25 -0.86
C ARG A 79 3.39 -14.44 -1.98
N LYS A 80 3.02 -15.68 -2.30
CA LYS A 80 1.99 -15.98 -3.32
C LYS A 80 0.62 -15.48 -2.90
N ALA A 81 0.19 -15.80 -1.67
CA ALA A 81 -1.10 -15.36 -1.14
C ALA A 81 -1.22 -13.84 -1.11
N ILE A 82 -0.15 -13.15 -0.71
CA ILE A 82 -0.18 -11.68 -0.62
C ILE A 82 -0.14 -11.04 -2.02
N LYS A 83 0.64 -11.57 -2.98
CA LYS A 83 0.55 -11.12 -4.38
C LYS A 83 -0.87 -11.29 -4.90
N ALA A 84 -1.48 -12.45 -4.72
CA ALA A 84 -2.86 -12.69 -5.16
C ALA A 84 -3.85 -11.66 -4.57
N ALA A 85 -3.69 -11.30 -3.29
CA ALA A 85 -4.57 -10.34 -2.62
C ALA A 85 -4.48 -8.90 -3.18
N PHE A 86 -3.33 -8.50 -3.75
CA PHE A 86 -3.11 -7.13 -4.22
C PHE A 86 -3.08 -6.95 -5.74
N THR A 87 -3.11 -8.04 -6.53
CA THR A 87 -2.97 -7.99 -8.01
C THR A 87 -4.28 -8.22 -8.80
N LEU A 88 -5.45 -7.86 -8.24
CA LEU A 88 -6.75 -7.88 -8.95
C LEU A 88 -7.06 -6.54 -9.62
#